data_AF-A0A197JIV0-F1
#
_entry.id   AF-A0A197JIV0-F1
#
_cell.length_a   1.000
_cell.length_b   1.000
_cell.length_c   1.000
_cell.angle_alpha   90.00
_cell.angle_beta   90.00
_cell.angle_gamma   90.00
#
_symmetry.space_group_name_H-M   'P 1'
#
loop_
_entity.id
_entity.type
_entity.pdbx_description
1 polymer ?
#
loop_
_entity_poly.entity_id
_entity_poly.type
_entity_poly.pdbx_seq_one_letter_code
_entity_poly.pdbx_strand_id
1 'polypeptide(L)'
;MQVSTPVPHINQVDNWDCGLACVAMVANALGSRLSLAEVSLHCSVESVWTIDLVYILRKLSNDQANLPTIQFSKRSPSQYHVPNLSPGRGEGWDFTYYTSTIGVDAAHSKEKFYCKSFDDDQKRVNELFENADAANVRVIELTLPLDDFKRFLYCRKYAIITLVNQRLLKCPQCLEKTNFCSCNAGPLGSIVQRMKGFRYIGHFIVLVAYDANEDMFYYRDPAVNDELCSIAAADLERARNSSGTDHDCIIVKVE
;
A
#
# COMPACT_ATOMS: atom_id res chain seq x y z
N MET A 1 -17.30 10.11 13.73
CA MET A 1 -17.56 9.98 12.28
C MET A 1 -17.23 8.56 11.86
N GLN A 2 -18.19 7.76 11.39
CA GLN A 2 -17.87 6.43 10.85
C GLN A 2 -17.25 6.62 9.46
N VAL A 3 -15.92 6.48 9.40
CA VAL A 3 -15.19 6.51 8.13
C VAL A 3 -15.42 5.15 7.46
N SER A 4 -16.50 5.03 6.68
CA SER A 4 -16.69 3.91 5.77
C SER A 4 -15.73 4.10 4.58
N THR A 5 -14.87 3.12 4.33
CA THR A 5 -13.96 3.14 3.17
C THR A 5 -14.13 1.84 2.38
N PRO A 6 -14.05 1.90 1.04
CA PRO A 6 -14.17 0.72 0.20
C PRO A 6 -12.96 -0.21 0.30
N VAL A 7 -11.84 0.27 0.85
CA VAL A 7 -10.60 -0.49 0.98
C VAL A 7 -10.66 -1.38 2.23
N PRO A 8 -10.73 -2.72 2.07
CA PRO A 8 -10.72 -3.65 3.20
C PRO A 8 -9.36 -3.64 3.90
N HIS A 9 -9.32 -4.13 5.14
CA HIS A 9 -8.07 -4.41 5.82
C HIS A 9 -7.60 -5.85 5.49
N ILE A 10 -6.31 -6.02 5.20
CA ILE A 10 -5.65 -7.33 5.08
C ILE A 10 -4.35 -7.27 5.88
N ASN A 11 -4.17 -8.21 6.80
CA ASN A 11 -2.94 -8.34 7.58
C ASN A 11 -1.84 -9.00 6.74
N GLN A 12 -0.61 -8.54 6.95
CA GLN A 12 0.58 -9.23 6.49
C GLN A 12 0.77 -10.53 7.28
N VAL A 13 1.42 -11.53 6.68
CA VAL A 13 1.69 -12.83 7.32
C VAL A 13 3.15 -12.93 7.75
N ASP A 14 4.05 -12.30 7.01
CA ASP A 14 5.50 -12.32 7.26
C ASP A 14 6.05 -10.90 7.47
N ASN A 15 7.36 -10.75 7.62
CA ASN A 15 7.99 -9.44 7.83
C ASN A 15 8.28 -8.67 6.53
N TRP A 16 8.00 -9.25 5.37
CA TRP A 16 8.39 -8.76 4.06
C TRP A 16 7.20 -8.47 3.13
N ASP A 17 6.01 -9.01 3.43
CA ASP A 17 4.82 -9.01 2.57
C ASP A 17 3.84 -7.87 2.85
N CYS A 18 4.21 -6.87 3.66
CA CYS A 18 3.37 -5.70 3.95
C CYS A 18 2.92 -4.95 2.67
N GLY A 19 3.81 -4.85 1.67
CA GLY A 19 3.49 -4.28 0.35
C GLY A 19 2.47 -5.12 -0.43
N LEU A 20 2.58 -6.45 -0.37
CA LEU A 20 1.64 -7.37 -1.02
C LEU A 20 0.26 -7.31 -0.36
N ALA A 21 0.20 -7.18 0.96
CA ALA A 21 -1.04 -6.92 1.67
C ALA A 21 -1.69 -5.59 1.23
N CYS A 22 -0.89 -4.54 1.02
CA CYS A 22 -1.38 -3.27 0.45
C CYS A 22 -1.95 -3.44 -0.95
N VAL A 23 -1.28 -4.20 -1.82
CA VAL A 23 -1.79 -4.55 -3.16
C VAL A 23 -3.11 -5.31 -3.08
N ALA A 24 -3.22 -6.30 -2.19
CA ALA A 24 -4.45 -7.06 -1.99
C ALA A 24 -5.61 -6.16 -1.52
N MET A 25 -5.34 -5.22 -0.62
CA MET A 25 -6.33 -4.26 -0.13
C MET A 25 -6.89 -3.39 -1.26
N VAL A 26 -6.03 -2.76 -2.07
CA VAL A 26 -6.50 -1.90 -3.17
C VAL A 26 -7.13 -2.71 -4.31
N ALA A 27 -6.59 -3.88 -4.64
CA ALA A 27 -7.16 -4.78 -5.65
C ALA A 27 -8.58 -5.23 -5.26
N ASN A 28 -8.85 -5.41 -3.97
CA ASN A 28 -10.18 -5.77 -3.47
C ASN A 28 -11.15 -4.59 -3.46
N ALA A 29 -10.67 -3.36 -3.20
CA ALA A 29 -11.47 -2.16 -3.43
C ALA A 29 -11.90 -2.04 -4.90
N LEU A 30 -11.05 -2.52 -5.82
CA LEU A 30 -11.29 -2.56 -7.27
C LEU A 30 -12.11 -3.79 -7.74
N GLY A 31 -12.52 -4.67 -6.83
CA GLY A 31 -13.43 -5.78 -7.11
C GLY A 31 -12.81 -7.16 -7.32
N SER A 32 -11.49 -7.34 -7.13
CA SER A 32 -10.79 -8.60 -7.46
C SER A 32 -11.06 -9.78 -6.52
N ARG A 33 -11.41 -9.51 -5.26
CA ARG A 33 -11.62 -10.51 -4.18
C ARG A 33 -10.46 -11.50 -4.01
N LEU A 34 -9.23 -10.99 -3.97
CA LEU A 34 -7.99 -11.74 -3.77
C LEU A 34 -7.61 -11.81 -2.29
N SER A 35 -7.14 -12.96 -1.87
CA SER A 35 -6.39 -13.17 -0.63
C SER A 35 -4.93 -12.73 -0.78
N LEU A 36 -4.23 -12.55 0.34
CA LEU A 36 -2.80 -12.28 0.33
C LEU A 36 -2.01 -13.41 -0.36
N ALA A 37 -2.37 -14.67 -0.08
CA ALA A 37 -1.73 -15.82 -0.71
C ALA A 37 -1.84 -15.80 -2.24
N GLU A 38 -2.99 -15.40 -2.78
CA GLU A 38 -3.17 -15.25 -4.23
C GLU A 38 -2.32 -14.12 -4.81
N VAL A 39 -2.23 -12.97 -4.14
CA VAL A 39 -1.33 -11.88 -4.57
C VAL A 39 0.14 -12.30 -4.52
N SER A 40 0.55 -13.05 -3.48
CA SER A 40 1.93 -13.54 -3.35
C SER A 40 2.37 -14.48 -4.46
N LEU A 41 1.45 -15.17 -5.17
CA LEU A 41 1.78 -15.95 -6.37
C LEU A 41 2.37 -15.10 -7.51
N HIS A 42 2.18 -13.78 -7.47
CA HIS A 42 2.71 -12.84 -8.46
C HIS A 42 4.07 -12.24 -8.04
N CYS A 43 4.57 -12.58 -6.85
CA CYS A 43 5.84 -12.09 -6.32
C CYS A 43 6.82 -13.25 -6.12
N SER A 44 7.97 -13.20 -6.79
CA SER A 44 9.00 -14.25 -6.69
C SER A 44 10.15 -13.90 -5.74
N VAL A 45 10.02 -12.80 -4.99
CA VAL A 45 11.08 -12.25 -4.14
C VAL A 45 10.53 -11.87 -2.77
N GLU A 46 11.39 -11.93 -1.75
CA GLU A 46 11.07 -11.41 -0.41
C GLU A 46 11.62 -9.98 -0.21
N SER A 47 12.56 -9.55 -1.05
CA SER A 47 13.05 -8.16 -1.11
C SER A 47 12.15 -7.36 -2.06
N VAL A 48 10.96 -7.00 -1.57
CA VAL A 48 9.91 -6.34 -2.36
C VAL A 48 10.13 -4.83 -2.40
N TRP A 49 10.31 -4.27 -3.60
CA TRP A 49 10.42 -2.84 -3.84
C TRP A 49 9.10 -2.27 -4.34
N THR A 50 8.92 -0.94 -4.26
CA THR A 50 7.66 -0.32 -4.70
C THR A 50 7.35 -0.62 -6.16
N ILE A 51 8.36 -0.64 -7.05
CA ILE A 51 8.17 -0.98 -8.47
C ILE A 51 7.65 -2.42 -8.66
N ASP A 52 8.03 -3.38 -7.80
CA ASP A 52 7.48 -4.74 -7.83
C ASP A 52 5.96 -4.72 -7.58
N LEU A 53 5.52 -3.94 -6.59
CA LEU A 53 4.09 -3.80 -6.26
C LEU A 53 3.30 -3.23 -7.45
N VAL A 54 3.88 -2.27 -8.17
CA VAL A 54 3.26 -1.64 -9.34
C VAL A 54 3.13 -2.63 -10.50
N TYR A 55 4.14 -3.47 -10.73
CA TYR A 55 4.09 -4.55 -11.72
C TYR A 55 3.04 -5.61 -11.34
N ILE A 56 2.92 -5.95 -10.07
CA ILE A 56 1.88 -6.87 -9.58
C ILE A 56 0.49 -6.27 -9.81
N LEU A 57 0.27 -4.99 -9.46
CA LEU A 57 -0.99 -4.28 -9.75
C LEU A 57 -1.33 -4.28 -11.24
N ARG A 58 -0.34 -4.03 -12.12
CA ARG A 58 -0.52 -4.07 -13.57
C ARG A 58 -0.93 -5.45 -14.05
N LYS A 59 -0.27 -6.50 -13.56
CA LYS A 59 -0.60 -7.89 -13.92
C LYS A 59 -2.02 -8.26 -13.50
N LEU A 60 -2.38 -7.97 -12.24
CA LEU A 60 -3.72 -8.23 -11.72
C LEU A 60 -4.81 -7.45 -12.47
N SER A 61 -4.55 -6.18 -12.82
CA SER A 61 -5.43 -5.39 -13.66
C SER A 61 -5.68 -6.04 -15.03
N ASN A 62 -4.62 -6.57 -15.66
CA ASN A 62 -4.75 -7.23 -16.96
C ASN A 62 -5.52 -8.55 -16.83
N ASP A 63 -5.25 -9.34 -15.80
CA ASP A 63 -5.93 -10.61 -15.55
C ASP A 63 -7.44 -10.40 -15.34
N GLN A 64 -7.83 -9.35 -14.60
CA GLN A 64 -9.23 -8.98 -14.38
C GLN A 64 -9.92 -8.50 -15.66
N ALA A 65 -9.23 -7.73 -16.51
CA ALA A 65 -9.78 -7.29 -17.79
C ALA A 65 -10.03 -8.47 -18.76
N ASN A 66 -9.30 -9.58 -18.60
CA ASN A 66 -9.42 -10.77 -19.44
C ASN A 66 -10.46 -11.79 -18.93
N LEU A 67 -11.11 -11.55 -17.79
CA LEU A 67 -12.16 -12.45 -17.30
C LEU A 67 -13.41 -12.37 -18.19
N PRO A 68 -13.97 -13.52 -18.65
CA PRO A 68 -15.14 -13.52 -19.50
C PRO A 68 -16.32 -12.85 -18.80
N THR A 69 -16.95 -11.87 -19.47
CA THR A 69 -18.17 -11.24 -18.98
C THR A 69 -19.31 -12.26 -19.04
N ILE A 70 -19.57 -12.96 -17.94
CA ILE A 70 -20.77 -13.80 -17.82
C ILE A 70 -21.96 -12.85 -17.68
N GLN A 71 -22.64 -12.56 -18.80
CA GLN A 71 -23.93 -11.89 -18.78
C GLN A 71 -24.96 -12.86 -18.21
N PHE A 72 -25.21 -12.80 -16.90
CA PHE A 72 -26.40 -13.41 -16.33
C PHE A 72 -27.62 -12.65 -16.87
N SER A 73 -28.34 -13.27 -17.81
CA SER A 73 -29.61 -12.76 -18.31
C SER A 73 -30.56 -12.57 -17.14
N LYS A 74 -30.89 -11.31 -16.84
CA LYS A 74 -31.81 -10.92 -15.78
C LYS A 74 -33.21 -11.49 -16.09
N ARG A 75 -33.72 -12.38 -15.24
CA ARG A 75 -35.16 -12.48 -14.98
C ARG A 75 -35.44 -11.71 -13.68
N SER A 76 -36.25 -10.65 -13.80
CA SER A 76 -36.58 -9.61 -12.81
C SER A 76 -37.64 -10.04 -11.77
N PRO A 77 -38.20 -9.18 -10.87
CA PRO A 77 -37.80 -7.85 -10.38
C PRO A 77 -37.82 -7.68 -8.82
N SER A 78 -36.90 -6.90 -8.26
CA SER A 78 -37.21 -5.97 -7.15
C SER A 78 -36.18 -4.84 -7.17
N GLN A 79 -36.68 -3.60 -7.29
CA GLN A 79 -35.85 -2.40 -7.42
C GLN A 79 -35.40 -1.93 -6.04
N TYR A 80 -34.17 -2.28 -5.67
CA TYR A 80 -33.31 -1.39 -4.91
C TYR A 80 -32.15 -1.01 -5.83
N HIS A 81 -32.13 0.24 -6.27
CA HIS A 81 -31.07 0.76 -7.12
C HIS A 81 -29.84 1.03 -6.24
N VAL A 82 -29.01 0.01 -6.08
CA VAL A 82 -27.64 0.21 -5.57
C VAL A 82 -26.85 0.79 -6.75
N PRO A 83 -26.30 2.02 -6.65
CA PRO A 83 -25.43 2.54 -7.71
C PRO A 83 -24.27 1.57 -7.91
N ASN A 84 -24.03 1.20 -9.16
CA ASN A 84 -22.94 0.32 -9.55
C ASN A 84 -21.62 1.13 -9.40
N LEU A 85 -21.07 1.15 -8.19
CA LEU A 85 -19.90 1.93 -7.76
C LEU A 85 -18.58 1.18 -8.06
N SER A 86 -18.48 0.58 -9.24
CA SER A 86 -17.23 -0.02 -9.70
C SER A 86 -16.82 0.68 -10.99
N PRO A 87 -15.51 0.92 -11.22
CA PRO A 87 -15.03 1.36 -12.52
C PRO A 87 -15.64 0.48 -13.62
N GLY A 88 -16.06 1.09 -14.73
CA GLY A 88 -16.74 0.40 -15.81
C GLY A 88 -15.96 -0.86 -16.21
N ARG A 89 -16.61 -2.04 -16.10
CA ARG A 89 -16.01 -3.33 -16.48
C ARG A 89 -15.52 -3.23 -17.93
N GLY A 90 -14.21 -3.10 -18.12
CA GLY A 90 -13.58 -2.96 -19.44
C GLY A 90 -12.37 -2.01 -19.48
N GLU A 91 -12.26 -1.07 -18.54
CA GLU A 91 -11.07 -0.22 -18.39
C GLU A 91 -10.15 -0.78 -17.30
N GLY A 92 -8.85 -0.95 -17.59
CA GLY A 92 -7.87 -1.40 -16.61
C GLY A 92 -7.78 -0.44 -15.41
N TRP A 93 -7.16 -0.89 -14.33
CA TRP A 93 -7.02 -0.08 -13.12
C TRP A 93 -6.19 1.17 -13.37
N ASP A 94 -6.66 2.28 -12.82
CA ASP A 94 -6.01 3.58 -12.95
C ASP A 94 -5.12 3.84 -11.71
N PHE A 95 -3.81 3.67 -11.90
CA PHE A 95 -2.82 3.94 -10.86
C PHE A 95 -1.54 4.57 -11.41
N THR A 96 -0.84 5.35 -10.58
CA THR A 96 0.41 6.03 -10.94
C THR A 96 1.39 5.92 -9.78
N TYR A 97 2.61 5.49 -10.09
CA TYR A 97 3.72 5.40 -9.14
C TYR A 97 4.54 6.70 -9.17
N TYR A 98 4.73 7.31 -8.01
CA TYR A 98 5.60 8.46 -7.80
C TYR A 98 6.76 8.07 -6.87
N THR A 99 7.95 8.52 -7.22
CA THR A 99 9.18 8.31 -6.44
C THR A 99 10.13 9.48 -6.64
N SER A 100 10.99 9.77 -5.66
CA SER A 100 12.09 10.72 -5.81
C SER A 100 13.30 10.14 -6.54
N THR A 101 13.35 8.80 -6.70
CA THR A 101 14.53 8.07 -7.14
C THR A 101 14.15 7.01 -8.18
N ILE A 102 14.70 7.09 -9.39
CA ILE A 102 14.59 6.00 -10.38
C ILE A 102 15.70 4.99 -10.17
N GLY A 103 15.33 3.72 -10.03
CA GLY A 103 16.28 2.61 -9.78
C GLY A 103 16.71 2.50 -8.33
N VAL A 104 17.83 1.83 -8.10
CA VAL A 104 18.44 1.69 -6.79
C VAL A 104 19.47 2.79 -6.57
N ASP A 105 19.27 3.67 -5.59
CA ASP A 105 20.29 4.67 -5.22
C ASP A 105 21.56 3.95 -4.74
N ALA A 106 22.66 4.17 -5.46
CA ALA A 106 23.98 3.63 -5.14
C ALA A 106 24.47 4.03 -3.73
N ALA A 107 23.94 5.12 -3.15
CA ALA A 107 24.22 5.53 -1.78
C ALA A 107 23.67 4.54 -0.72
N HIS A 108 22.66 3.73 -1.04
CA HIS A 108 22.09 2.71 -0.13
C HIS A 108 22.89 1.41 -0.04
N SER A 109 23.96 1.26 -0.84
CA SER A 109 24.89 0.12 -0.79
C SER A 109 25.51 -0.16 0.59
N LYS A 110 25.47 0.83 1.51
CA LYS A 110 26.00 0.72 2.88
C LYS A 110 24.97 0.27 3.93
N GLU A 111 23.69 0.15 3.59
CA GLU A 111 22.65 -0.24 4.53
C GLU A 111 22.50 -1.76 4.61
N LYS A 112 22.62 -2.32 5.83
CA LYS A 112 22.64 -3.78 6.07
C LYS A 112 21.40 -4.53 5.60
N PHE A 113 20.28 -3.84 5.40
CA PHE A 113 19.04 -4.44 4.88
C PHE A 113 19.25 -5.01 3.46
N TYR A 114 20.06 -4.34 2.64
CA TYR A 114 20.28 -4.69 1.24
C TYR A 114 21.42 -5.71 1.00
N CYS A 115 22.27 -5.95 2.01
CA CYS A 115 23.59 -6.57 1.83
C CYS A 115 23.60 -8.04 1.35
N LYS A 116 22.48 -8.78 1.34
CA LYS A 116 22.47 -10.21 0.93
C LYS A 116 22.11 -10.45 -0.53
N SER A 117 21.41 -9.52 -1.18
CA SER A 117 20.91 -9.63 -2.56
C SER A 117 21.09 -8.33 -3.35
N PHE A 118 21.87 -7.36 -2.84
CA PHE A 118 21.93 -6.01 -3.40
C PHE A 118 22.23 -5.98 -4.90
N ASP A 119 23.17 -6.80 -5.38
CA ASP A 119 23.56 -6.81 -6.79
C ASP A 119 22.42 -7.37 -7.69
N ASP A 120 21.72 -8.41 -7.21
CA ASP A 120 20.58 -9.01 -7.90
C ASP A 120 19.35 -8.10 -7.86
N ASP A 121 19.08 -7.49 -6.70
CA ASP A 121 17.99 -6.52 -6.51
C ASP A 121 18.24 -5.25 -7.33
N GLN A 122 19.46 -4.73 -7.34
CA GLN A 122 19.83 -3.58 -8.15
C GLN A 122 19.60 -3.84 -9.63
N LYS A 123 20.10 -4.96 -10.14
CA LYS A 123 19.90 -5.32 -11.54
C LYS A 123 18.41 -5.45 -11.87
N ARG A 124 17.66 -6.23 -11.09
CA ARG A 124 16.23 -6.46 -11.30
C ARG A 124 15.41 -5.16 -11.23
N VAL A 125 15.62 -4.35 -10.20
CA VAL A 125 14.86 -3.11 -9.99
C VAL A 125 15.14 -2.13 -11.13
N ASN A 126 16.41 -1.97 -11.53
CA ASN A 126 16.76 -1.13 -12.67
C ASN A 126 16.12 -1.64 -13.97
N GLU A 127 16.15 -2.95 -14.22
CA GLU A 127 15.46 -3.56 -15.37
C GLU A 127 13.94 -3.31 -15.34
N LEU A 128 13.29 -3.33 -14.16
CA LEU A 128 11.87 -3.01 -14.03
C LEU A 128 11.58 -1.53 -14.36
N PHE A 129 12.43 -0.60 -13.93
CA PHE A 129 12.26 0.81 -14.33
C PHE A 129 12.50 1.03 -15.82
N GLU A 130 13.54 0.41 -16.39
CA GLU A 130 13.85 0.50 -17.83
C GLU A 130 12.70 -0.04 -18.71
N ASN A 131 12.02 -1.10 -18.25
CA ASN A 131 10.93 -1.74 -18.98
C ASN A 131 9.54 -1.21 -18.60
N ALA A 132 9.43 -0.20 -17.74
CA ALA A 132 8.15 0.26 -17.20
C ALA A 132 7.19 0.74 -18.31
N ASP A 133 7.67 1.55 -19.24
CA ASP A 133 6.85 2.06 -20.36
C ASP A 133 6.33 0.92 -21.25
N ALA A 134 7.20 -0.02 -21.61
CA ALA A 134 6.85 -1.21 -22.39
C ALA A 134 5.83 -2.11 -21.68
N ALA A 135 5.83 -2.14 -20.35
CA ALA A 135 4.87 -2.85 -19.51
C ALA A 135 3.59 -2.04 -19.20
N ASN A 136 3.44 -0.83 -19.76
CA ASN A 136 2.38 0.13 -19.43
C ASN A 136 2.34 0.47 -17.93
N VAL A 137 3.49 0.50 -17.27
CA VAL A 137 3.65 0.91 -15.87
C VAL A 137 3.98 2.40 -15.83
N ARG A 138 3.06 3.21 -15.30
CA ARG A 138 3.25 4.67 -15.20
C ARG A 138 4.06 5.02 -13.96
N VAL A 139 5.29 5.47 -14.19
CA VAL A 139 6.22 5.93 -13.17
C VAL A 139 6.51 7.42 -13.40
N ILE A 140 6.48 8.22 -12.34
CA ILE A 140 6.80 9.64 -12.37
C ILE A 140 7.88 9.91 -11.33
N GLU A 141 9.05 10.34 -11.78
CA GLU A 141 10.13 10.83 -10.91
C GLU A 141 9.75 12.21 -10.37
N LEU A 142 9.06 12.23 -9.23
CA LEU A 142 8.57 13.41 -8.55
C LEU A 142 8.23 13.06 -7.11
N THR A 143 8.79 13.79 -6.15
CA THR A 143 8.27 13.80 -4.78
C THR A 143 6.89 14.46 -4.77
N LEU A 144 5.83 13.65 -4.74
CA LEU A 144 4.46 14.16 -4.68
C LEU A 144 4.23 14.90 -3.35
N PRO A 145 3.84 16.19 -3.35
CA PRO A 145 3.61 16.97 -2.14
C PRO A 145 2.47 16.42 -1.28
N LEU A 146 2.58 16.60 0.04
CA LEU A 146 1.54 16.18 0.98
C LEU A 146 0.17 16.81 0.69
N ASP A 147 0.13 18.04 0.17
CA ASP A 147 -1.13 18.68 -0.20
C ASP A 147 -1.86 17.93 -1.31
N ASP A 148 -1.15 17.24 -2.21
CA ASP A 148 -1.78 16.38 -3.20
C ASP A 148 -2.32 15.09 -2.57
N PHE A 149 -1.63 14.50 -1.59
CA PHE A 149 -2.18 13.40 -0.79
C PHE A 149 -3.50 13.82 -0.12
N LYS A 150 -3.54 15.02 0.47
CA LYS A 150 -4.75 15.59 1.06
C LYS A 150 -5.87 15.71 0.02
N ARG A 151 -5.59 16.26 -1.16
CA ARG A 151 -6.58 16.41 -2.26
C ARG A 151 -7.12 15.06 -2.73
N PHE A 152 -6.25 14.10 -3.01
CA PHE A 152 -6.65 12.77 -3.47
C PHE A 152 -7.54 12.06 -2.43
N LEU A 153 -7.15 12.08 -1.17
CA LEU A 153 -7.85 11.36 -0.11
C LEU A 153 -9.07 12.10 0.43
N TYR A 154 -9.16 13.42 0.24
CA TYR A 154 -10.33 14.21 0.58
C TYR A 154 -11.53 13.85 -0.32
N CYS A 155 -11.30 13.62 -1.62
CA CYS A 155 -12.39 13.32 -2.56
C CYS A 155 -12.94 11.89 -2.43
N ARG A 156 -12.31 11.03 -1.62
CA ARG A 156 -12.73 9.64 -1.32
C ARG A 156 -12.77 8.68 -2.51
N LYS A 157 -12.21 9.08 -3.66
CA LYS A 157 -12.10 8.25 -4.88
C LYS A 157 -10.74 7.60 -5.06
N TYR A 158 -9.80 7.88 -4.18
CA TYR A 158 -8.42 7.38 -4.29
C TYR A 158 -8.00 6.69 -2.99
N ALA A 159 -7.13 5.70 -3.14
CA ALA A 159 -6.30 5.14 -2.09
C ALA A 159 -4.83 5.37 -2.44
N ILE A 160 -3.97 5.47 -1.44
CA ILE A 160 -2.53 5.67 -1.65
C ILE A 160 -1.78 4.58 -0.91
N ILE A 161 -1.08 3.71 -1.65
CA ILE A 161 -0.04 2.86 -1.06
C ILE A 161 1.17 3.75 -0.87
N THR A 162 1.76 3.82 0.33
CA THR A 162 2.95 4.64 0.57
C THR A 162 3.96 3.92 1.45
N LEU A 163 5.24 4.09 1.13
CA LEU A 163 6.35 3.62 1.93
C LEU A 163 6.66 4.64 3.02
N VAL A 164 6.75 4.17 4.27
CA VAL A 164 7.00 5.01 5.43
C VAL A 164 8.00 4.34 6.36
N ASN A 165 8.65 5.15 7.21
CA ASN A 165 9.39 4.61 8.34
C ASN A 165 8.42 4.16 9.44
N GLN A 166 8.31 2.84 9.64
CA GLN A 166 7.38 2.22 10.60
C GLN A 166 7.54 2.79 12.02
N ARG A 167 8.75 3.18 12.44
CA ARG A 167 9.02 3.69 13.79
C ARG A 167 8.35 5.03 14.07
N LEU A 168 7.96 5.76 13.02
CA LEU A 168 7.31 7.05 13.09
C LEU A 168 5.78 6.96 12.99
N LEU A 169 5.24 5.77 12.72
CA LEU A 169 3.80 5.53 12.77
C LEU A 169 3.33 5.46 14.22
N LYS A 170 2.59 6.49 14.64
CA LYS A 170 2.03 6.61 15.99
C LYS A 170 0.53 6.81 15.91
N CYS A 171 -0.19 5.70 15.81
CA CYS A 171 -1.65 5.70 15.85
C CYS A 171 -2.15 5.85 17.30
N PRO A 172 -2.92 6.91 17.64
CA PRO A 172 -3.44 7.10 18.99
C PRO A 172 -4.26 5.90 19.49
N GLN A 173 -5.13 5.35 18.63
CA GLN A 173 -6.01 4.23 18.99
C GLN A 173 -5.22 2.95 19.28
N CYS A 174 -4.17 2.67 18.50
CA CYS A 174 -3.32 1.50 18.73
C CYS A 174 -2.50 1.63 20.02
N LEU A 175 -2.00 2.84 20.32
CA LEU A 175 -1.22 3.08 21.53
C LEU A 175 -2.05 2.85 22.81
N GLU A 176 -3.30 3.29 22.83
CA GLU A 176 -4.20 3.06 23.98
C GLU A 176 -4.46 1.57 24.24
N LYS A 177 -4.67 0.77 23.18
CA LYS A 177 -4.90 -0.68 23.30
C LYS A 177 -3.68 -1.42 23.83
N THR A 178 -2.46 -1.00 23.45
CA THR A 178 -1.23 -1.58 24.00
C THR A 178 -1.04 -1.31 25.48
N ASN A 179 -1.63 -0.23 26.00
CA ASN A 179 -1.59 0.09 27.43
C ASN A 179 -2.63 -0.69 28.26
N PHE A 180 -3.68 -1.23 27.64
CA PHE A 180 -4.77 -1.94 28.33
C PHE A 180 -4.54 -3.46 28.45
N CYS A 181 -3.78 -4.09 27.54
CA CYS A 181 -3.52 -5.53 27.57
C CYS A 181 -2.34 -5.91 28.50
N SER A 182 -2.58 -5.90 29.82
CA SER A 182 -1.75 -6.58 30.83
C SER A 182 -2.25 -8.00 31.14
N CYS A 183 -2.43 -8.86 30.13
CA CYS A 183 -2.73 -10.28 30.37
C CYS A 183 -2.09 -11.23 29.33
N ASN A 184 -1.07 -11.96 29.78
CA ASN A 184 -0.62 -13.32 29.41
C ASN A 184 -0.83 -13.87 27.97
N ALA A 185 -0.72 -13.05 26.94
CA ALA A 185 -0.34 -13.49 25.60
C ALA A 185 1.02 -12.83 25.27
N GLY A 186 2.03 -13.65 25.01
CA GLY A 186 3.45 -13.28 25.13
C GLY A 186 3.86 -11.96 24.46
N PRO A 187 4.48 -11.01 25.19
CA PRO A 187 4.93 -9.73 24.66
C PRO A 187 6.25 -9.86 23.86
N LEU A 188 6.54 -11.02 23.30
CA LEU A 188 7.84 -11.32 22.69
C LEU A 188 7.91 -10.95 21.21
N GLY A 189 6.78 -10.92 20.49
CA GLY A 189 6.75 -10.57 19.06
C GLY A 189 7.02 -9.08 18.79
N SER A 190 6.39 -8.18 19.55
CA SER A 190 6.49 -6.73 19.32
C SER A 190 7.69 -6.07 20.01
N ILE A 191 8.24 -6.69 21.08
CA ILE A 191 9.40 -6.15 21.82
C ILE A 191 10.72 -6.57 21.15
N VAL A 192 10.82 -7.79 20.62
CA VAL A 192 12.05 -8.27 19.96
C VAL A 192 12.34 -7.50 18.65
N GLN A 193 11.32 -7.04 17.93
CA GLN A 193 11.48 -6.18 16.75
C GLN A 193 12.06 -4.79 17.11
N ARG A 194 11.76 -4.28 18.32
CA ARG A 194 12.26 -2.99 18.83
C ARG A 194 13.72 -3.02 19.29
N MET A 195 14.29 -4.19 19.60
CA MET A 195 15.65 -4.34 20.16
C MET A 195 16.77 -4.51 19.14
N LYS A 196 16.48 -4.57 17.83
CA LYS A 196 17.53 -4.56 16.80
C LYS A 196 17.78 -3.13 16.35
N GLY A 197 18.97 -2.60 16.67
CA GLY A 197 19.42 -1.23 16.43
C GLY A 197 19.61 -0.81 14.97
N PHE A 198 18.59 -0.97 14.14
CA PHE A 198 18.51 -0.43 12.79
C PHE A 198 17.75 0.91 12.80
N ARG A 199 18.34 1.96 12.22
CA ARG A 199 17.80 3.35 12.24
C ARG A 199 16.53 3.51 11.37
N TYR A 200 16.35 2.68 10.36
CA TYR A 200 15.24 2.68 9.40
C TYR A 200 14.55 1.30 9.37
N ILE A 201 13.22 1.29 9.29
CA ILE A 201 12.40 0.10 9.02
C ILE A 201 11.32 0.58 8.03
N GLY A 202 11.53 0.29 6.74
CA GLY A 202 10.54 0.56 5.71
C GLY A 202 9.29 -0.29 5.91
N HIS A 203 8.13 0.31 5.71
CA HIS A 203 6.84 -0.34 5.88
C HIS A 203 5.80 0.28 4.94
N PHE A 204 5.07 -0.56 4.21
CA PHE A 204 3.98 -0.09 3.35
C PHE A 204 2.68 -0.01 4.11
N ILE A 205 1.95 1.08 3.92
CA ILE A 205 0.58 1.28 4.42
C ILE A 205 -0.34 1.74 3.29
N VAL A 206 -1.66 1.64 3.50
CA VAL A 206 -2.66 2.18 2.58
C VAL A 206 -3.39 3.34 3.22
N LEU A 207 -3.16 4.56 2.76
CA LEU A 207 -3.97 5.71 3.12
C LEU A 207 -5.31 5.64 2.37
N VAL A 208 -6.41 5.83 3.09
CA VAL A 208 -7.77 5.62 2.57
C VAL A 208 -8.66 6.86 2.69
N ALA A 209 -8.21 7.86 3.46
CA ALA A 209 -9.01 9.03 3.76
C ALA A 209 -8.16 10.16 4.36
N TYR A 210 -8.62 11.39 4.16
CA TYR A 210 -8.15 12.57 4.86
C TYR A 210 -9.33 13.33 5.49
N ASP A 211 -9.13 13.85 6.70
CA ASP A 211 -10.03 14.76 7.40
C ASP A 211 -9.36 16.12 7.54
N ALA A 212 -9.93 17.12 6.86
CA ALA A 212 -9.43 18.48 6.83
C ALA A 212 -9.68 19.26 8.13
N ASN A 213 -10.63 18.82 8.97
CA ASN A 213 -10.93 19.51 10.22
C ASN A 213 -9.85 19.24 11.28
N GLU A 214 -9.42 17.97 11.35
CA GLU A 214 -8.42 17.51 12.32
C GLU A 214 -6.99 17.45 11.74
N ASP A 215 -6.84 17.69 10.44
CA ASP A 215 -5.59 17.49 9.68
C ASP A 215 -5.01 16.07 9.86
N MET A 216 -5.90 15.08 9.77
CA MET A 216 -5.61 13.66 10.03
C MET A 216 -5.81 12.82 8.77
N PHE A 217 -4.88 11.90 8.53
CA PHE A 217 -5.05 10.81 7.59
C PHE A 217 -5.58 9.56 8.31
N TYR A 218 -6.41 8.79 7.62
CA TYR A 218 -6.74 7.42 8.03
C TYR A 218 -6.13 6.42 7.07
N TYR A 219 -5.67 5.31 7.63
CA TYR A 219 -4.94 4.28 6.89
C TYR A 219 -5.22 2.88 7.39
N ARG A 220 -4.97 1.90 6.51
CA ARG A 220 -4.89 0.48 6.84
C ARG A 220 -3.41 0.13 7.00
N ASP A 221 -3.07 -0.59 8.06
CA ASP A 221 -1.70 -0.97 8.38
C ASP A 221 -1.62 -2.50 8.46
N PRO A 222 -0.98 -3.15 7.48
CA PRO A 222 -0.88 -4.60 7.44
C PRO A 222 -0.31 -5.23 8.72
N ALA A 223 0.51 -4.50 9.49
CA ALA A 223 1.20 -4.99 10.68
C ALA A 223 0.36 -4.97 11.96
N VAL A 224 -0.86 -4.43 11.93
CA VAL A 224 -1.74 -4.35 13.12
C VAL A 224 -3.11 -4.92 12.81
N ASN A 225 -3.77 -5.49 13.83
CA ASN A 225 -5.12 -6.04 13.67
C ASN A 225 -6.22 -4.96 13.66
N ASP A 226 -5.85 -3.72 13.97
CA ASP A 226 -6.80 -2.62 13.96
C ASP A 226 -7.20 -2.28 12.55
N GLU A 227 -8.49 -2.42 12.25
CA GLU A 227 -8.97 -2.24 10.89
C GLU A 227 -8.67 -0.83 10.38
N LEU A 228 -8.75 0.22 11.20
CA LEU A 228 -8.52 1.60 10.75
C LEU A 228 -7.63 2.37 11.74
N CYS A 229 -6.45 2.78 11.26
CA CYS A 229 -5.50 3.62 11.98
C CYS A 229 -5.65 5.08 11.58
N SER A 230 -5.10 5.98 12.39
CA SER A 230 -5.06 7.42 12.11
C SER A 230 -3.70 8.04 12.44
N ILE A 231 -3.30 9.07 11.69
CA ILE A 231 -2.03 9.78 11.85
C ILE A 231 -2.18 11.25 11.45
N ALA A 232 -1.53 12.17 12.18
CA ALA A 232 -1.51 13.58 11.83
C ALA A 232 -0.73 13.80 10.52
N ALA A 233 -1.14 14.79 9.71
CA ALA A 233 -0.48 15.07 8.45
C ALA A 233 1.03 15.36 8.62
N ALA A 234 1.38 16.15 9.62
CA ALA A 234 2.79 16.45 9.95
C ALA A 234 3.58 15.20 10.37
N ASP A 235 2.93 14.20 10.97
CA ASP A 235 3.57 12.97 11.44
C ASP A 235 3.79 12.01 10.28
N LEU A 236 2.81 11.89 9.37
CA LEU A 236 2.94 11.16 8.12
C LEU A 236 4.08 11.75 7.25
N GLU A 237 4.15 13.07 7.15
CA GLU A 237 5.20 13.75 6.37
C GLU A 237 6.59 13.42 6.92
N ARG A 238 6.76 13.41 8.25
CA ARG A 238 8.03 12.97 8.86
C ARG A 238 8.30 11.50 8.60
N ALA A 239 7.28 10.64 8.62
CA ALA A 239 7.42 9.21 8.38
C ALA A 239 7.90 8.89 6.96
N ARG A 240 7.33 9.57 5.95
CA ARG A 240 7.69 9.39 4.53
C ARG A 240 8.90 10.22 4.06
N ASN A 241 9.41 11.16 4.87
CA ASN A 241 10.65 11.90 4.60
C ASN A 241 11.90 11.20 5.14
N SER A 242 11.76 10.00 5.71
CA SER A 242 12.90 9.24 6.22
C SER A 242 13.77 8.69 5.08
N SER A 243 15.08 8.66 5.27
CA SER A 243 16.03 8.02 4.34
C SER A 243 15.60 6.59 4.01
N GLY A 244 15.68 6.22 2.72
CA GLY A 244 15.33 4.89 2.21
C GLY A 244 13.84 4.68 1.91
N THR A 245 13.00 5.72 2.05
CA THR A 245 11.59 5.67 1.60
C THR A 245 11.39 6.15 0.17
N ASP A 246 12.36 6.90 -0.37
CA ASP A 246 12.33 7.51 -1.72
C ASP A 246 11.04 8.28 -2.05
N HIS A 247 10.32 8.72 -1.01
CA HIS A 247 8.97 9.30 -1.12
C HIS A 247 7.98 8.43 -1.91
N ASP A 248 8.21 7.12 -1.92
CA ASP A 248 7.48 6.17 -2.74
C ASP A 248 5.98 6.17 -2.39
N CYS A 249 5.16 6.39 -3.42
CA CYS A 249 3.72 6.23 -3.31
C CYS A 249 3.06 5.83 -4.63
N ILE A 250 2.00 5.04 -4.52
CA ILE A 250 1.16 4.59 -5.63
C ILE A 250 -0.23 5.16 -5.40
N ILE A 251 -0.63 6.11 -6.25
CA ILE A 251 -1.99 6.67 -6.25
C ILE A 251 -2.87 5.72 -7.05
N VAL A 252 -3.94 5.21 -6.44
CA VAL A 252 -4.88 4.26 -7.06
C VAL A 252 -6.28 4.87 -7.03
N LYS A 253 -6.95 4.98 -8.18
CA LYS A 253 -8.36 5.37 -8.24
C LYS A 253 -9.25 4.16 -7.93
N VAL A 254 -10.05 4.22 -6.88
CA VAL A 254 -10.87 3.12 -6.36
C VAL A 254 -12.39 3.33 -6.53
N GLU A 255 -12.82 4.49 -7.06
CA GLU A 255 -14.22 4.82 -7.38
C GLU A 255 -14.35 5.64 -8.69
#